data_AF-A0A1G6QUK1-F1
#
_entry.id   AF-A0A1G6QUK1-F1
#
_cell.length_a   1.000
_cell.length_b   1.000
_cell.length_c   1.000
_cell.angle_alpha   90.00
_cell.angle_beta   90.00
_cell.angle_gamma   90.00
#
_symmetry.space_group_name_H-M   'P 1'
#
loop_
_entity.id
_entity.type
_entity.pdbx_description
1 polymer ?
#
loop_
_entity_poly.entity_id
_entity_poly.type
_entity_poly.pdbx_seq_one_letter_code
_entity_poly.pdbx_strand_id
1 'polypeptide(L)'
;MPIKPHWLAAAAILVSAPLLQPLAAQSTAKDAPHAAADAREMPVTAALNTKVDSSIAATEAVNANAEALNAEQQAQYAADRQAYLAAMRAHHRDVVATDAHYIHQQDAYAAAMHDWRVQVALCKHGHPRACDLPTPDPANYM
;
A
#
# COMPACT_ATOMS: atom_id res chain seq x y z
N MET A 1 24.09 -20.89 29.17
CA MET A 1 25.17 -21.74 28.65
C MET A 1 26.39 -20.85 28.41
N PRO A 2 27.44 -20.95 29.24
CA PRO A 2 28.61 -20.06 29.17
C PRO A 2 29.63 -20.54 28.13
N ILE A 3 30.17 -19.58 27.37
CA ILE A 3 31.34 -19.68 26.50
C ILE A 3 32.59 -19.80 27.38
N LYS A 4 33.46 -20.80 27.16
CA LYS A 4 34.89 -20.68 27.50
C LYS A 4 35.81 -21.38 26.48
N PRO A 5 36.92 -20.73 26.10
CA PRO A 5 37.92 -21.20 25.15
C PRO A 5 39.01 -22.02 25.86
N HIS A 6 39.60 -22.99 25.16
CA HIS A 6 40.70 -23.78 25.69
C HIS A 6 41.91 -23.81 24.76
N TRP A 7 42.88 -22.96 25.13
CA TRP A 7 44.31 -23.22 25.28
C TRP A 7 45.13 -23.78 24.11
N LEU A 8 46.08 -22.94 23.69
CA LEU A 8 47.35 -23.26 23.04
C LEU A 8 48.08 -24.41 23.75
N ALA A 9 48.62 -25.35 22.97
CA ALA A 9 49.78 -26.14 23.34
C ALA A 9 50.73 -26.24 22.14
N ALA A 10 51.95 -25.77 22.35
CA ALA A 10 53.08 -25.83 21.45
C ALA A 10 53.98 -27.05 21.75
N ALA A 11 54.94 -27.28 20.86
CA ALA A 11 56.04 -28.27 20.85
C ALA A 11 55.69 -29.58 20.11
N ALA A 12 56.53 -30.16 19.25
CA ALA A 12 57.97 -29.99 19.07
C ALA A 12 58.39 -30.17 17.60
N ILE A 13 59.45 -29.46 17.24
CA ILE A 13 60.14 -29.46 15.95
C ILE A 13 60.96 -30.74 15.83
N LEU A 14 60.74 -31.51 14.76
CA LEU A 14 61.70 -32.47 14.22
C LEU A 14 62.15 -31.96 12.86
N VAL A 15 63.42 -31.58 12.79
CA VAL A 15 64.13 -31.16 11.59
C VAL A 15 64.37 -32.40 10.73
N SER A 16 63.60 -32.54 9.67
CA SER A 16 63.95 -33.35 8.51
C SER A 16 64.23 -32.39 7.37
N ALA A 17 65.50 -32.29 6.97
CA ALA A 17 65.91 -31.54 5.80
C ALA A 17 65.69 -32.39 4.54
N PRO A 18 64.67 -32.10 3.70
CA PRO A 18 64.74 -32.52 2.31
C PRO A 18 65.67 -31.53 1.59
N LEU A 19 66.57 -32.11 0.81
CA LEU A 19 67.43 -31.47 -0.17
C LEU A 19 66.74 -30.25 -0.79
N LEU A 20 67.35 -29.07 -0.61
CA LEU A 20 67.14 -27.91 -1.46
C LEU A 20 67.53 -28.30 -2.89
N GLN A 21 66.59 -28.88 -3.62
CA GLN A 21 66.59 -28.70 -5.06
C GLN A 21 66.33 -27.22 -5.27
N PRO A 22 67.22 -26.48 -5.97
CA PRO A 22 66.81 -25.18 -6.46
C PRO A 22 65.67 -25.44 -7.42
N LEU A 23 64.42 -25.21 -6.99
CA LEU A 23 63.34 -24.80 -7.89
C LEU A 23 63.66 -23.39 -8.39
N ALA A 24 64.84 -23.23 -8.98
CA ALA A 24 65.12 -22.14 -9.89
C ALA A 24 64.31 -22.47 -11.15
N ALA A 25 63.25 -21.69 -11.36
CA ALA A 25 62.47 -21.64 -12.59
C ALA A 25 61.65 -22.89 -12.94
N GLN A 26 60.63 -23.22 -12.13
CA GLN A 26 59.36 -23.58 -12.78
C GLN A 26 58.77 -22.30 -13.34
N SER A 27 59.25 -21.97 -14.54
CA SER A 27 58.57 -21.15 -15.55
C SER A 27 57.48 -20.22 -15.00
N THR A 28 57.90 -19.05 -14.54
CA THR A 28 57.11 -17.82 -14.68
C THR A 28 57.08 -17.36 -16.14
N ALA A 29 57.40 -18.22 -17.12
CA ALA A 29 57.07 -17.97 -18.49
C ALA A 29 55.62 -18.41 -18.67
N LYS A 30 54.73 -17.43 -18.60
CA LYS A 30 53.42 -17.53 -19.24
C LYS A 30 53.69 -18.04 -20.65
N ASP A 31 53.35 -19.30 -20.95
CA ASP A 31 53.71 -19.88 -22.24
C ASP A 31 53.25 -18.92 -23.34
N ALA A 32 54.12 -18.64 -24.31
CA ALA A 32 53.86 -17.69 -25.39
C ALA A 32 52.42 -17.78 -25.98
N PRO A 33 51.82 -18.96 -26.18
CA PRO A 33 50.42 -19.09 -26.56
C PRO A 33 49.40 -18.53 -25.53
N HIS A 34 49.60 -18.76 -24.23
CA HIS A 34 48.76 -18.20 -23.16
C HIS A 34 48.94 -16.69 -23.01
N ALA A 35 50.15 -16.17 -23.16
CA ALA A 35 50.39 -14.73 -23.16
C ALA A 35 49.72 -14.03 -24.36
N ALA A 36 49.73 -14.67 -25.53
CA ALA A 36 49.07 -14.17 -26.74
C ALA A 36 47.54 -14.26 -26.67
N ALA A 37 46.98 -15.29 -26.03
CA ALA A 37 45.56 -15.41 -25.76
C ALA A 37 45.08 -14.33 -24.78
N ASP A 38 45.76 -14.16 -23.65
CA ASP A 38 45.42 -13.13 -22.67
C ASP A 38 45.53 -11.71 -23.24
N ALA A 39 46.53 -11.44 -24.08
CA ALA A 39 46.66 -10.15 -24.76
C ALA A 39 45.48 -9.84 -25.70
N ARG A 40 44.78 -10.87 -26.20
CA ARG A 40 43.58 -10.73 -27.04
C ARG A 40 42.30 -10.69 -26.20
N GLU A 41 42.22 -11.43 -25.10
CA GLU A 41 41.02 -11.58 -24.28
C GLU A 41 40.85 -10.48 -23.23
N MET A 42 41.94 -9.96 -22.66
CA MET A 42 41.93 -8.84 -21.69
C MET A 42 41.16 -7.61 -22.17
N PRO A 43 41.37 -7.07 -23.39
CA PRO A 43 40.61 -5.90 -23.84
C PRO A 43 39.12 -6.20 -24.00
N VAL A 44 38.75 -7.42 -24.39
CA VAL A 44 37.34 -7.84 -24.53
C VAL A 44 36.67 -7.95 -23.16
N THR A 45 37.34 -8.56 -22.18
CA THR A 45 36.83 -8.69 -20.81
C THR A 45 36.76 -7.34 -20.09
N ALA A 46 37.75 -6.47 -20.25
CA ALA A 46 37.72 -5.11 -19.70
C ALA A 46 36.56 -4.28 -20.28
N ALA A 47 36.34 -4.36 -21.60
CA ALA A 47 35.21 -3.70 -22.25
C ALA A 47 33.85 -4.25 -21.77
N LEU A 48 33.76 -5.57 -21.59
CA LEU A 48 32.55 -6.21 -21.08
C LEU A 48 32.27 -5.80 -19.62
N ASN A 49 33.28 -5.79 -18.76
CA ASN A 49 33.15 -5.34 -17.36
C ASN A 49 32.67 -3.89 -17.29
N THR A 50 33.28 -3.01 -18.09
CA THR A 50 32.85 -1.59 -18.18
C THR A 50 31.38 -1.47 -18.60
N LYS A 51 30.94 -2.31 -19.54
CA LYS A 51 29.53 -2.33 -19.97
C LYS A 51 28.61 -2.83 -18.86
N VAL A 52 29.00 -3.88 -18.13
CA VAL A 52 28.23 -4.41 -17.00
C VAL A 52 28.13 -3.36 -15.89
N ASP A 53 29.22 -2.70 -15.52
CA ASP A 53 29.24 -1.64 -14.51
C ASP A 53 28.30 -0.48 -14.89
N SER A 54 28.31 -0.07 -16.16
CA SER A 54 27.39 0.96 -16.67
C SER A 54 25.91 0.52 -16.60
N SER A 55 25.65 -0.76 -16.85
CA SER A 55 24.30 -1.33 -16.79
C SER A 55 23.80 -1.45 -15.35
N ILE A 56 24.69 -1.77 -14.41
CA ILE A 56 24.37 -1.84 -12.98
C ILE A 56 24.02 -0.43 -12.49
N ALA A 57 24.87 0.57 -12.76
CA ALA A 57 24.62 1.95 -12.37
C ALA A 57 23.31 2.51 -12.95
N ALA A 58 23.01 2.21 -14.22
CA ALA A 58 21.73 2.59 -14.83
C ALA A 58 20.53 1.91 -14.15
N THR A 59 20.67 0.64 -13.78
CA THR A 59 19.61 -0.13 -13.10
C THR A 59 19.37 0.40 -11.69
N GLU A 60 20.43 0.70 -10.94
CA GLU A 60 20.34 1.30 -9.60
C GLU A 60 19.62 2.64 -9.64
N ALA A 61 19.93 3.49 -10.63
CA ALA A 61 19.25 4.78 -10.80
C ALA A 61 17.76 4.63 -11.13
N VAL A 62 17.39 3.64 -11.95
CA VAL A 62 15.97 3.34 -12.26
C VAL A 62 15.24 2.82 -11.02
N ASN A 63 15.86 1.91 -10.27
CA ASN A 63 15.27 1.35 -9.05
C ASN A 63 15.05 2.41 -7.98
N ALA A 64 16.03 3.30 -7.75
CA ALA A 64 15.89 4.40 -6.79
C ALA A 64 14.72 5.33 -7.15
N ASN A 65 14.55 5.65 -8.44
CA ASN A 65 13.40 6.45 -8.90
C ASN A 65 12.07 5.70 -8.73
N ALA A 66 12.03 4.39 -9.03
CA ALA A 66 10.83 3.59 -8.86
C ALA A 66 10.42 3.48 -7.37
N GLU A 67 11.38 3.34 -6.46
CA GLU A 67 11.16 3.33 -5.01
C GLU A 67 10.57 4.65 -4.51
N ALA A 68 11.12 5.79 -4.95
CA ALA A 68 10.61 7.11 -4.59
C ALA A 68 9.16 7.31 -5.08
N LEU A 69 8.87 6.97 -6.33
CA LEU A 69 7.52 7.06 -6.90
C LEU A 69 6.54 6.14 -6.16
N ASN A 70 6.96 4.92 -5.81
CA ASN A 70 6.12 3.98 -5.07
C ASN A 70 5.76 4.50 -3.68
N ALA A 71 6.69 5.15 -2.97
CA ALA A 71 6.42 5.73 -1.67
C ALA A 71 5.40 6.88 -1.75
N GLU A 72 5.53 7.76 -2.75
CA GLU A 72 4.57 8.84 -3.00
C GLU A 72 3.18 8.31 -3.36
N GLN A 73 3.10 7.32 -4.24
CA GLN A 73 1.83 6.69 -4.61
C GLN A 73 1.15 6.00 -3.44
N GLN A 74 1.90 5.34 -2.55
CA GLN A 74 1.34 4.74 -1.34
C GLN A 74 0.76 5.80 -0.39
N ALA A 75 1.44 6.94 -0.24
CA ALA A 75 0.95 8.04 0.58
C ALA A 75 -0.33 8.66 0.00
N GLN A 76 -0.36 8.90 -1.32
CA GLN A 76 -1.56 9.39 -2.02
C GLN A 76 -2.73 8.41 -1.88
N TYR A 77 -2.49 7.12 -2.12
CA TYR A 77 -3.51 6.09 -1.97
C TYR A 77 -4.09 6.03 -0.54
N ALA A 78 -3.25 6.19 0.49
CA ALA A 78 -3.72 6.25 1.87
C ALA A 78 -4.60 7.49 2.12
N ALA A 79 -4.21 8.66 1.60
CA ALA A 79 -4.98 9.89 1.70
C ALA A 79 -6.33 9.78 0.97
N ASP A 80 -6.33 9.25 -0.26
CA ASP A 80 -7.52 9.04 -1.07
C ASP A 80 -8.50 8.07 -0.39
N ARG A 81 -7.99 6.99 0.20
CA ARG A 81 -8.83 6.08 1.00
C ARG A 81 -9.47 6.77 2.19
N GLN A 82 -8.73 7.62 2.90
CA GLN A 82 -9.28 8.36 4.04
C GLN A 82 -10.35 9.37 3.59
N ALA A 83 -10.10 10.09 2.51
CA ALA A 83 -11.04 11.03 1.90
C ALA A 83 -12.32 10.30 1.45
N TYR A 84 -12.18 9.17 0.76
CA TYR A 84 -13.29 8.33 0.34
C TYR A 84 -14.12 7.84 1.53
N LEU A 85 -13.48 7.31 2.57
CA LEU A 85 -14.18 6.86 3.77
C LEU A 85 -14.92 8.01 4.49
N ALA A 86 -14.35 9.21 4.50
CA ALA A 86 -15.01 10.40 5.06
C ALA A 86 -16.23 10.80 4.22
N ALA A 87 -16.11 10.80 2.90
CA ALA A 87 -17.21 11.08 1.97
C ALA A 87 -18.35 10.07 2.13
N MET A 88 -18.04 8.78 2.25
CA MET A 88 -19.04 7.72 2.47
C MET A 88 -19.80 7.91 3.79
N ARG A 89 -19.11 8.28 4.88
CA ARG A 89 -19.78 8.57 6.16
C ARG A 89 -20.67 9.80 6.08
N ALA A 90 -20.22 10.85 5.39
CA ALA A 90 -21.04 12.05 5.17
C ALA A 90 -22.30 11.71 4.37
N HIS A 91 -22.13 11.03 3.23
CA HIS A 91 -23.24 10.62 2.38
C HIS A 91 -24.25 9.73 3.11
N HIS A 92 -23.78 8.78 3.93
CA HIS A 92 -24.68 7.95 4.73
C HIS A 92 -25.54 8.77 5.69
N ARG A 93 -24.95 9.77 6.37
CA ARG A 93 -25.69 10.66 7.27
C ARG A 93 -26.74 11.48 6.51
N ASP A 94 -26.40 11.98 5.33
CA ASP A 94 -27.32 12.77 4.51
C ASP A 94 -28.51 11.92 4.03
N VAL A 95 -28.26 10.69 3.59
CA VAL A 95 -29.32 9.74 3.20
C VAL A 95 -30.23 9.44 4.39
N VAL A 96 -29.67 9.08 5.54
CA VAL A 96 -30.48 8.77 6.74
C VAL A 96 -31.31 9.98 7.19
N ALA A 97 -30.73 11.18 7.16
CA ALA A 97 -31.46 12.40 7.51
C ALA A 97 -32.60 12.69 6.51
N THR A 98 -32.35 12.47 5.22
CA THR A 98 -33.35 12.66 4.16
C THR A 98 -34.49 11.63 4.28
N ASP A 99 -34.15 10.36 4.49
CA ASP A 99 -35.14 9.28 4.67
C ASP A 99 -36.01 9.53 5.89
N ALA A 100 -35.41 9.91 7.03
CA ALA A 100 -36.17 10.24 8.24
C ALA A 100 -37.13 11.39 8.00
N HIS A 101 -36.66 12.48 7.37
CA HIS A 101 -37.51 13.61 7.01
C HIS A 101 -38.67 13.20 6.10
N TYR A 102 -38.41 12.36 5.09
CA TYR A 102 -39.44 11.86 4.18
C TYR A 102 -40.46 10.94 4.87
N ILE A 103 -40.02 10.09 5.81
CA ILE A 103 -40.92 9.27 6.63
C ILE A 103 -41.82 10.17 7.49
N HIS A 104 -41.26 11.16 8.18
CA HIS A 104 -42.04 12.11 8.98
C HIS A 104 -43.08 12.86 8.15
N GLN A 105 -42.74 13.27 6.92
CA GLN A 105 -43.71 13.91 6.03
C GLN A 105 -44.87 12.97 5.65
N GLN A 106 -44.57 11.69 5.38
CA GLN A 106 -45.60 10.70 5.06
C GLN A 106 -46.53 10.46 6.24
N ASP A 107 -45.97 10.31 7.45
CA ASP A 107 -46.74 10.10 8.67
C ASP A 107 -47.62 11.31 8.97
N ALA A 108 -47.08 12.53 8.84
CA ALA A 108 -47.80 13.77 9.01
C ALA A 108 -48.97 13.92 8.01
N TYR A 109 -48.75 13.56 6.75
CA TYR A 109 -49.81 13.51 5.74
C TYR A 109 -50.86 12.45 6.09
N ALA A 110 -50.44 11.25 6.50
CA ALA A 110 -51.36 10.18 6.87
C ALA A 110 -52.25 10.56 8.08
N ALA A 111 -51.67 11.23 9.08
CA ALA A 111 -52.38 11.77 10.23
C ALA A 111 -53.40 12.85 9.84
N ALA A 112 -52.98 13.83 9.02
CA ALA A 112 -53.90 14.85 8.52
C ALA A 112 -55.07 14.23 7.72
N MET A 113 -54.80 13.23 6.90
CA MET A 113 -55.84 12.52 6.14
C MET A 113 -56.75 11.68 7.04
N HIS A 114 -56.24 11.14 8.15
CA HIS A 114 -57.06 10.46 9.14
C HIS A 114 -58.05 11.44 9.80
N ASP A 115 -57.55 12.57 10.29
CA ASP A 115 -58.38 13.56 10.99
C ASP A 115 -59.41 14.20 10.05
N TRP A 116 -59.04 14.40 8.79
CA TRP A 116 -59.98 14.84 7.76
C TRP A 116 -61.11 13.81 7.56
N ARG A 117 -60.80 12.51 7.51
CA ARG A 117 -61.84 11.46 7.39
C ARG A 117 -62.76 11.45 8.62
N VAL A 118 -62.23 11.65 9.82
CA VAL A 118 -63.01 11.77 11.06
C VAL A 118 -63.92 13.00 11.01
N GLN A 119 -63.39 14.15 10.61
CA GLN A 119 -64.14 15.39 10.44
C GLN A 119 -65.31 15.22 9.45
N VAL A 120 -65.05 14.63 8.29
CA VAL A 120 -66.08 14.34 7.28
C VAL A 120 -67.15 13.40 7.82
N ALA A 121 -66.76 12.36 8.57
CA ALA A 121 -67.71 11.45 9.20
C ALA A 121 -68.60 12.16 10.22
N LEU A 122 -68.02 12.98 11.11
CA LEU A 122 -68.77 13.77 12.10
C LEU A 122 -69.72 14.76 11.43
N CYS A 123 -69.28 15.44 10.37
CA CYS A 123 -70.12 16.33 9.59
C CYS A 123 -71.35 15.58 9.01
N LYS A 124 -71.13 14.39 8.42
CA LYS A 124 -72.21 13.54 7.90
C LYS A 124 -73.18 13.04 8.97
N HIS A 125 -72.71 12.87 10.21
CA HIS A 125 -73.55 12.49 11.36
C HIS A 125 -74.28 13.67 12.02
N GLY A 126 -74.24 14.86 11.41
CA GLY A 126 -75.03 16.00 11.87
C GLY A 126 -74.35 16.82 12.97
N HIS A 127 -73.02 16.76 13.07
CA HIS A 127 -72.24 17.65 13.94
C HIS A 127 -71.81 18.91 13.14
N PRO A 128 -72.58 20.02 13.14
CA PRO A 128 -72.32 21.17 12.28
C PRO A 128 -70.94 21.80 12.52
N ARG A 129 -70.48 21.81 13.79
CA ARG A 129 -69.14 22.31 14.14
C ARG A 129 -68.01 21.56 13.45
N ALA A 130 -68.19 20.28 13.13
CA ALA A 130 -67.18 19.51 12.40
C ALA A 130 -67.12 19.91 10.90
N CYS A 131 -68.25 20.34 10.33
CA CYS A 131 -68.31 20.81 8.95
C CYS A 131 -67.58 22.15 8.75
N ASP A 132 -67.60 23.01 9.78
CA ASP A 132 -66.99 24.36 9.73
C ASP A 132 -65.50 24.37 10.10
N LEU A 133 -64.95 23.24 10.55
CA LEU A 133 -63.52 23.13 10.86
C LEU A 133 -62.67 23.24 9.56
N PRO A 134 -61.48 23.84 9.61
CA PRO A 134 -60.58 23.87 8.47
C PRO A 134 -60.04 22.46 8.16
N THR A 135 -59.69 22.21 6.90
CA THR A 135 -59.00 20.98 6.51
C THR A 135 -57.69 20.85 7.29
N PRO A 136 -57.41 19.68 7.91
CA PRO A 136 -56.14 19.44 8.57
C PRO A 136 -54.95 19.67 7.63
N ASP A 137 -54.01 20.51 8.06
CA ASP A 137 -52.75 20.77 7.35
C ASP A 137 -51.68 19.78 7.82
N PRO A 138 -51.09 18.95 6.93
CA PRO A 138 -49.98 18.06 7.26
C PRO A 138 -48.81 18.76 7.97
N ALA A 139 -48.55 20.04 7.69
CA ALA A 139 -47.47 20.78 8.34
C ALA A 139 -47.65 20.90 9.87
N ASN A 140 -48.87 20.74 10.40
CA ASN A 140 -49.14 20.76 11.84
C ASN A 140 -48.87 19.41 12.54
N TYR A 141 -48.52 18.35 11.80
CA TYR A 141 -48.25 17.01 12.32
C TYR A 141 -46.76 16.61 12.20
N MET A 142 -45.91 17.53 11.73
CA MET A 142 -44.46 17.34 11.58
C MET A 142 -43.67 17.77 12.81
#